data_AF-A0AAW2UTW9-F1
#
_entry.id   AF-A0AAW2UTW9-F1
#
_cell.length_a   1.000
_cell.length_b   1.000
_cell.length_c   1.000
_cell.angle_alpha   90.00
_cell.angle_beta   90.00
_cell.angle_gamma   90.00
#
_symmetry.space_group_name_H-M   'P 1'
#
loop_
_entity.id
_entity.type
_entity.pdbx_description
1 polymer ?
#
loop_
_entity_poly.entity_id
_entity_poly.type
_entity_poly.pdbx_seq_one_letter_code
_entity_poly.pdbx_strand_id
1 'polypeptide(L)'
;MLRMSQIYAVPDRHIRYAATKVVFGTKMIEGSSVQGHRDKMLSLVEKLKDLKADLEKYMYINVILQSLPPSFDSFIVNYSMNGLDKDLHELINMLVQYEAMIQKSASSVLVGEVSTTKAKGEEARRWRRKKGKKNHLL
;
A
#
# COMPACT_ATOMS: atom_id res chain seq x y z
N MET A 1 -30.97 10.87 44.29
CA MET A 1 -29.53 11.23 44.37
C MET A 1 -28.73 10.20 43.59
N LEU A 2 -27.94 10.62 42.60
CA LEU A 2 -26.99 9.73 41.91
C LEU A 2 -25.70 9.61 42.76
N ARG A 3 -25.12 8.41 42.87
CA ARG A 3 -23.84 8.20 43.59
C ARG A 3 -22.71 8.84 42.79
N MET A 4 -21.76 9.50 43.46
CA MET A 4 -20.58 10.11 42.84
C MET A 4 -19.82 9.14 41.92
N SER A 5 -19.77 7.84 42.26
CA SER A 5 -19.17 6.81 41.39
C SER A 5 -19.83 6.67 40.02
N GLN A 6 -21.15 6.90 39.91
CA GLN A 6 -21.85 6.91 38.62
C GLN A 6 -21.52 8.17 37.82
N ILE A 7 -21.35 9.31 38.48
CA ILE A 7 -20.99 10.58 37.82
C ILE A 7 -19.57 10.53 37.25
N TYR A 8 -18.62 9.83 37.89
CA TYR A 8 -17.27 9.62 37.33
C TYR A 8 -17.20 8.49 36.28
N ALA A 9 -18.06 7.46 36.39
CA ALA A 9 -18.11 6.37 35.40
C ALA A 9 -18.68 6.80 34.04
N VAL A 10 -19.57 7.81 34.01
CA VAL A 10 -20.20 8.29 32.78
C VAL A 10 -19.22 9.04 31.86
N PRO A 11 -18.44 10.05 32.31
CA PRO A 11 -17.38 10.70 31.53
C PRO A 11 -16.36 9.70 30.99
N ASP A 12 -15.95 8.76 31.84
CA ASP A 12 -15.00 7.70 31.54
C ASP A 12 -15.47 6.79 30.39
N ARG A 13 -16.77 6.44 30.34
CA ARG A 13 -17.37 5.72 29.20
C ARG A 13 -17.38 6.54 27.91
N HIS A 14 -17.73 7.83 27.97
CA HIS A 14 -17.79 8.68 26.78
C HIS A 14 -16.40 8.93 26.19
N ILE A 15 -15.40 9.14 27.04
CA ILE A 15 -14.00 9.34 26.62
C ILE A 15 -13.46 8.06 25.96
N ARG A 16 -13.68 6.89 26.57
CA ARG A 16 -13.34 5.59 25.94
C ARG A 16 -14.01 5.44 24.58
N TYR A 17 -15.32 5.67 24.50
CA TYR A 17 -16.05 5.56 23.24
C TYR A 17 -15.48 6.49 22.17
N ALA A 18 -15.18 7.75 22.51
CA ALA A 18 -14.58 8.70 21.59
C ALA A 18 -13.20 8.24 21.10
N ALA A 19 -12.33 7.77 21.99
CA ALA A 19 -11.02 7.25 21.64
C ALA A 19 -11.12 6.01 20.74
N THR A 20 -12.00 5.06 21.08
CA THR A 20 -12.27 3.87 20.25
C THR A 20 -12.78 4.28 18.87
N LYS A 21 -13.72 5.23 18.80
CA LYS A 21 -14.22 5.75 17.52
C LYS A 21 -13.10 6.32 16.64
N VAL A 22 -12.13 7.02 17.24
CA VAL A 22 -10.96 7.54 16.51
C VAL A 22 -10.08 6.39 16.01
N VAL A 23 -9.80 5.37 16.82
CA VAL A 23 -8.99 4.21 16.39
C VAL A 23 -9.62 3.49 15.20
N PHE A 24 -10.89 3.09 15.31
CA PHE A 24 -11.58 2.35 14.25
C PHE A 24 -11.91 3.21 13.01
N GLY A 25 -12.01 4.54 13.19
CA GLY A 25 -12.24 5.49 12.11
C GLY A 25 -10.96 5.98 11.41
N THR A 26 -9.78 5.71 11.96
CA THR A 26 -8.52 6.17 11.36
C THR A 26 -8.23 5.39 10.10
N LYS A 27 -8.12 6.10 8.97
CA LYS A 27 -7.73 5.55 7.67
C LYS A 27 -6.37 6.09 7.27
N MET A 28 -5.59 5.22 6.64
CA MET A 28 -4.36 5.59 5.96
C MET A 28 -4.72 6.36 4.68
N ILE A 29 -3.94 7.38 4.37
CA ILE A 29 -4.14 8.19 3.16
C ILE A 29 -3.47 7.49 1.99
N GLU A 30 -4.11 7.46 0.82
CA GLU A 30 -3.53 6.95 -0.42
C GLU A 30 -2.14 7.57 -0.69
N GLY A 31 -1.14 6.73 -0.95
CA GLY A 31 0.24 7.17 -1.21
C GLY A 31 1.02 7.70 0.00
N SER A 32 0.44 7.71 1.21
CA SER A 32 1.18 8.03 2.44
C SER A 32 2.02 6.85 2.95
N SER A 33 2.92 7.10 3.90
CA SER A 33 3.83 6.07 4.42
C SER A 33 3.14 5.07 5.34
N VAL A 34 3.37 3.77 5.11
CA VAL A 34 2.90 2.70 6.03
C VAL A 34 3.47 2.88 7.43
N GLN A 35 4.76 3.24 7.55
CA GLN A 35 5.40 3.45 8.85
C GLN A 35 4.76 4.63 9.60
N GLY A 36 4.56 5.75 8.92
CA GLY A 36 3.90 6.92 9.53
C GLY A 36 2.47 6.61 9.99
N HIS A 37 1.73 5.80 9.22
CA HIS A 37 0.40 5.33 9.63
C HIS A 37 0.44 4.38 10.83
N ARG A 38 1.38 3.42 10.85
CA ARG A 38 1.61 2.53 12.00
C ARG A 38 1.89 3.31 13.28
N ASP A 39 2.78 4.30 13.23
CA ASP A 39 3.15 5.09 14.40
C ASP A 39 1.94 5.88 14.94
N LYS A 40 1.11 6.43 14.04
CA LYS A 40 -0.16 7.06 14.40
C LYS A 40 -1.11 6.09 15.10
N MET A 41 -1.26 4.88 14.56
CA MET A 41 -2.13 3.84 15.14
C MET A 41 -1.62 3.37 16.51
N LEU A 42 -0.31 3.22 16.67
CA LEU A 42 0.31 2.84 17.95
C LEU A 42 0.02 3.89 19.03
N SER A 43 0.21 5.17 18.73
CA SER A 43 -0.09 6.27 19.66
C SER A 43 -1.56 6.28 20.08
N LEU A 44 -2.49 5.93 19.18
CA LEU A 44 -3.91 5.86 19.53
C LEU A 44 -4.23 4.65 20.42
N VAL A 45 -3.56 3.52 20.22
CA VAL A 45 -3.72 2.33 21.07
C VAL A 45 -3.13 2.55 22.46
N GLU A 46 -1.99 3.21 22.58
CA GLU A 46 -1.43 3.61 23.88
C GLU A 46 -2.42 4.49 24.66
N LYS A 47 -3.09 5.43 23.98
CA LYS A 47 -4.17 6.23 24.59
C LYS A 47 -5.35 5.39 25.05
N LEU A 48 -5.72 4.33 24.32
CA LEU A 48 -6.75 3.40 24.77
C LEU A 48 -6.33 2.63 26.03
N LYS A 49 -5.06 2.24 26.11
CA LYS A 49 -4.48 1.58 27.28
C LYS A 49 -4.60 2.44 28.53
N ASP A 50 -4.24 3.71 28.42
CA ASP A 50 -4.35 4.69 29.51
C ASP A 50 -5.79 4.85 30.00
N LEU A 51 -6.77 4.68 29.09
CA LEU A 51 -8.21 4.72 29.38
C LEU A 51 -8.79 3.37 29.83
N LYS A 52 -7.94 2.36 30.08
CA LYS A 52 -8.33 0.99 30.42
C LYS A 52 -9.26 0.36 29.38
N ALA A 53 -9.03 0.67 28.11
CA ALA A 53 -9.78 0.22 26.94
C ALA A 53 -8.90 -0.55 25.95
N ASP A 54 -7.96 -1.34 26.48
CA ASP A 54 -6.97 -2.08 25.69
C ASP A 54 -7.60 -2.91 24.58
N LEU A 55 -6.89 -3.00 23.46
CA LEU A 55 -7.23 -3.89 22.36
C LEU A 55 -6.42 -5.18 22.46
N GLU A 56 -7.08 -6.31 22.21
CA GLU A 56 -6.37 -7.55 22.01
C GLU A 56 -5.50 -7.49 20.74
N LYS A 57 -4.36 -8.21 20.74
CA LYS A 57 -3.39 -8.18 19.63
C LYS A 57 -4.04 -8.46 18.27
N TYR A 58 -4.95 -9.43 18.20
CA TYR A 58 -5.65 -9.78 16.96
C TYR A 58 -6.55 -8.64 16.47
N MET A 59 -7.18 -7.89 17.40
CA MET A 59 -8.02 -6.74 17.05
C MET A 59 -7.17 -5.62 16.47
N TYR A 60 -5.98 -5.37 17.02
CA TYR A 60 -5.08 -4.36 16.49
C TYR A 60 -4.65 -4.66 15.04
N ILE A 61 -4.34 -5.92 14.75
CA ILE A 61 -4.06 -6.40 13.38
C ILE A 61 -5.25 -6.12 12.46
N ASN A 62 -6.47 -6.50 12.86
CA ASN A 62 -7.67 -6.28 12.07
C ASN A 62 -7.94 -4.80 11.81
N VAL A 63 -7.73 -3.94 12.81
CA VAL A 63 -7.90 -2.49 12.67
C VAL A 63 -6.85 -1.92 11.69
N ILE A 64 -5.59 -2.37 11.75
CA ILE A 64 -4.58 -1.96 10.75
C ILE A 64 -5.03 -2.37 9.35
N LEU A 65 -5.40 -3.63 9.13
CA LEU A 65 -5.84 -4.10 7.81
C LEU A 65 -7.04 -3.30 7.28
N GLN A 66 -8.04 -3.01 8.13
CA GLN A 66 -9.23 -2.23 7.76
C GLN A 66 -8.90 -0.76 7.47
N SER A 67 -7.79 -0.24 8.01
CA SER A 67 -7.39 1.16 7.84
C SER A 67 -6.62 1.42 6.55
N LEU A 68 -6.13 0.38 5.87
CA LEU A 68 -5.37 0.50 4.64
C LEU A 68 -6.24 1.08 3.51
N PRO A 69 -5.61 1.78 2.55
CA PRO A 69 -6.33 2.36 1.43
C PRO A 69 -6.48 1.34 0.28
N PRO A 70 -7.33 1.60 -0.73
CA PRO A 70 -7.66 0.63 -1.78
C PRO A 70 -6.47 0.07 -2.57
N SER A 71 -5.35 0.79 -2.68
CA SER A 71 -4.13 0.24 -3.32
C SER A 71 -3.58 -1.02 -2.64
N PHE A 72 -3.98 -1.29 -1.39
CA PHE A 72 -3.59 -2.47 -0.64
C PHE A 72 -4.63 -3.60 -0.70
N ASP A 73 -5.72 -3.48 -1.46
CA ASP A 73 -6.77 -4.52 -1.52
C ASP A 73 -6.20 -5.88 -1.95
N SER A 74 -5.29 -5.89 -2.93
CA SER A 74 -4.62 -7.13 -3.37
C SER A 74 -3.75 -7.74 -2.27
N PHE A 75 -3.12 -6.90 -1.43
CA PHE A 75 -2.40 -7.36 -0.24
C PHE A 75 -3.35 -8.02 0.76
N ILE A 76 -4.50 -7.40 1.05
CA ILE A 76 -5.49 -7.90 2.02
C ILE A 76 -6.07 -9.25 1.58
N VAL A 77 -6.41 -9.39 0.29
CA VAL A 77 -6.89 -10.67 -0.27
C VAL A 77 -5.81 -11.74 -0.11
N ASN A 78 -4.56 -11.44 -0.46
CA ASN A 78 -3.46 -12.38 -0.31
C ASN A 78 -3.17 -12.74 1.16
N TYR A 79 -3.23 -11.77 2.06
CA TYR A 79 -3.03 -11.98 3.49
C TYR A 79 -4.12 -12.87 4.08
N SER A 80 -5.39 -12.62 3.77
CA SER A 80 -6.51 -13.43 4.29
C SER A 80 -6.49 -14.87 3.79
N MET A 81 -6.02 -15.11 2.57
CA MET A 81 -5.90 -16.45 1.99
C MET A 81 -4.70 -17.24 2.54
N ASN A 82 -3.60 -16.57 2.91
CA ASN A 82 -2.31 -17.22 3.18
C ASN A 82 -1.74 -17.00 4.59
N GLY A 83 -2.30 -16.10 5.40
CA GLY A 83 -1.65 -15.61 6.61
C GLY A 83 -2.63 -15.26 7.73
N LEU A 84 -3.05 -16.27 8.51
CA LEU A 84 -3.82 -16.05 9.74
C LEU A 84 -2.95 -16.03 11.00
N ASP A 85 -1.73 -16.57 10.95
CA ASP A 85 -0.82 -16.70 12.11
C ASP A 85 0.36 -15.73 12.10
N LYS A 86 0.23 -14.58 11.43
CA LYS A 86 1.29 -13.56 11.42
C LYS A 86 1.23 -12.68 12.64
N ASP A 87 2.39 -12.45 13.25
CA ASP A 87 2.49 -11.43 14.29
C ASP A 87 2.48 -10.02 13.70
N LEU A 88 2.30 -9.02 14.57
CA LEU A 88 2.19 -7.63 14.16
C LEU A 88 3.45 -7.12 13.43
N HIS A 89 4.64 -7.49 13.88
CA HIS A 89 5.89 -7.06 13.25
C HIS A 89 6.04 -7.68 11.86
N GLU A 90 5.68 -8.95 11.71
CA GLU A 90 5.64 -9.60 10.39
C GLU A 90 4.69 -8.88 9.44
N LEU A 91 3.46 -8.59 9.88
CA LEU A 91 2.48 -7.87 9.07
C LEU A 91 3.01 -6.51 8.60
N ILE A 92 3.60 -5.72 9.51
CA ILE A 92 4.16 -4.40 9.17
C ILE A 92 5.29 -4.54 8.16
N ASN A 93 6.20 -5.49 8.33
CA ASN A 93 7.28 -5.72 7.38
C ASN A 93 6.77 -6.11 5.99
N MET A 94 5.70 -6.90 5.92
CA MET A 94 5.06 -7.26 4.66
C MET A 94 4.40 -6.04 4.00
N LEU A 95 3.71 -5.19 4.77
CA LEU A 95 3.10 -3.96 4.26
C LEU A 95 4.13 -2.97 3.72
N VAL A 96 5.26 -2.81 4.40
CA VAL A 96 6.37 -1.93 3.95
C VAL A 96 6.98 -2.42 2.64
N GLN A 97 7.18 -3.74 2.52
CA GLN A 97 7.67 -4.32 1.26
C GLN A 97 6.67 -4.12 0.12
N TYR A 98 5.38 -4.29 0.41
CA TYR A 98 4.32 -4.06 -0.55
C TYR A 98 4.25 -2.60 -0.98
N GLU A 99 4.37 -1.65 -0.05
CA GLU A 99 4.45 -0.21 -0.33
C GLU A 99 5.59 0.11 -1.31
N ALA A 100 6.79 -0.42 -1.08
CA ALA A 100 7.93 -0.22 -1.98
C ALA A 100 7.66 -0.80 -3.38
N MET A 101 6.96 -1.94 -3.47
CA MET A 101 6.61 -2.57 -4.74
C MET A 101 5.63 -1.73 -5.56
N ILE A 102 4.57 -1.21 -4.93
CA ILE A 102 3.58 -0.35 -5.62
C ILE A 102 4.17 1.00 -6.03
N GLN A 103 5.11 1.55 -5.26
CA GLN A 103 5.81 2.78 -5.64
C GLN A 103 6.73 2.55 -6.85
N LYS A 104 7.43 1.41 -6.88
CA LYS A 104 8.30 1.04 -8.00
C LYS A 104 7.51 0.80 -9.29
N SER A 105 6.36 0.12 -9.22
CA SER A 105 5.53 -0.12 -10.39
C SER A 105 4.97 1.19 -10.96
N ALA A 106 4.52 2.11 -10.10
CA ALA A 106 4.07 3.44 -10.52
C ALA A 106 5.18 4.23 -11.25
N SER A 107 6.42 4.20 -10.74
CA SER A 107 7.56 4.84 -11.41
C SER A 107 7.91 4.21 -12.76
N SER A 108 7.70 2.90 -12.94
CA SER A 108 8.01 2.21 -14.20
C SER A 108 6.98 2.49 -15.30
N VAL A 109 5.72 2.75 -14.94
CA VAL A 109 4.65 3.09 -15.90
C VAL A 109 4.90 4.46 -16.53
N LEU A 110 5.42 5.43 -15.77
CA LEU A 110 5.72 6.78 -16.29
C LEU A 110 6.84 6.81 -17.34
N VAL A 111 7.69 5.79 -17.43
CA VAL A 111 8.75 5.70 -18.44
C VAL A 111 8.25 5.05 -19.75
N GLY A 112 7.09 4.36 -19.72
CA GLY A 112 6.55 3.61 -20.85
C GLY A 112 5.73 4.43 -21.87
N GLU A 113 5.27 5.63 -21.52
CA GLU A 113 4.34 6.42 -22.36
C GLU A 113 5.01 7.44 -23.31
N VAL A 114 6.35 7.50 -23.38
CA VAL A 114 7.07 8.27 -24.41
C VAL A 114 7.71 7.32 -25.42
N SER A 115 6.89 6.63 -26.22
CA SER A 115 7.33 5.99 -27.47
C SER A 115 6.16 5.71 -28.41
N THR A 116 5.54 6.78 -28.89
CA THR A 116 4.84 6.80 -30.18
C THR A 116 5.64 7.82 -31.03
N THR A 117 6.11 7.61 -32.26
CA THR A 117 5.86 6.69 -33.35
C THR A 117 7.09 6.71 -34.28
N LYS A 118 7.49 5.58 -34.89
CA LYS A 118 7.71 5.43 -36.35
C LYS A 118 8.16 4.01 -36.71
N ALA A 119 7.58 3.55 -37.81
CA ALA A 119 7.48 2.16 -38.21
C ALA A 119 8.76 1.58 -38.86
N LYS A 120 8.97 0.27 -38.59
CA LYS A 120 9.31 -0.82 -39.53
C LYS A 120 9.13 -0.43 -41.02
N GLY A 121 9.99 -0.70 -42.01
CA GLY A 121 11.24 -1.46 -42.19
C GLY A 121 11.35 -1.82 -43.69
N GLU A 122 12.55 -1.80 -44.30
CA GLU A 122 12.96 -2.39 -45.62
C GLU A 122 14.33 -1.78 -45.99
N GLU A 123 15.34 -2.41 -46.59
CA GLU A 123 15.56 -3.75 -47.12
C GLU A 123 17.10 -3.92 -47.26
N ALA A 124 17.62 -5.03 -46.77
CA ALA A 124 19.02 -5.41 -46.89
C ALA A 124 19.34 -5.94 -48.30
N ARG A 125 19.65 -5.09 -49.29
CA ARG A 125 20.23 -5.53 -50.58
C ARG A 125 21.15 -4.49 -51.23
N ARG A 126 22.39 -4.35 -50.75
CA ARG A 126 23.45 -3.65 -51.52
C ARG A 126 24.78 -4.42 -51.59
N TRP A 127 24.72 -5.72 -51.83
CA TRP A 127 25.85 -6.48 -52.36
C TRP A 127 25.42 -7.40 -53.49
N ARG A 128 25.39 -6.85 -54.71
CA ARG A 128 25.77 -7.50 -55.99
C ARG A 128 25.33 -6.63 -57.17
N ARG A 129 26.28 -5.88 -57.74
CA ARG A 129 26.38 -5.60 -59.18
C ARG A 129 27.62 -4.74 -59.45
N LYS A 130 28.79 -5.38 -59.50
CA LYS A 130 29.97 -4.87 -60.22
C LYS A 130 30.59 -6.04 -60.99
N LYS A 131 30.15 -6.18 -62.25
CA LYS A 131 30.69 -6.93 -63.40
C LYS A 131 29.49 -7.14 -64.35
N GLY A 132 29.45 -6.67 -65.59
CA GLY A 132 30.34 -5.86 -66.43
C GLY A 132 29.59 -5.62 -67.75
N LYS A 133 29.95 -4.61 -68.52
CA LYS A 133 29.56 -4.52 -69.94
C LYS A 133 30.83 -4.26 -70.76
N LYS A 134 31.24 -5.30 -71.50
CA LYS A 134 32.05 -5.18 -72.72
C LYS A 134 31.13 -4.58 -73.78
N ASN A 135 31.59 -3.54 -74.48
CA ASN A 135 31.03 -3.13 -75.76
C ASN A 135 31.94 -3.68 -76.86
N HIS A 136 31.34 -4.24 -77.91
CA HIS A 136 31.99 -4.60 -79.17
C HIS A 136 31.11 -4.09 -80.31
N LEU A 137 31.77 -3.57 -81.36
CA LEU A 137 31.29 -3.15 -82.69
C LEU A 137 30.57 -1.79 -82.70
N LEU A 138 30.94 -0.82 -83.53
CA LEU A 138 31.55 -0.85 -84.87
C LEU A 138 32.99 -0.31 -84.93
#